data_AF-A0A1I3L440-F1
#
_entry.id   AF-A0A1I3L440-F1
#
_cell.length_a   1.000
_cell.length_b   1.000
_cell.length_c   1.000
_cell.angle_alpha   90.00
_cell.angle_beta   90.00
_cell.angle_gamma   90.00
#
_symmetry.space_group_name_H-M   'P 1'
#
loop_
_entity.id
_entity.type
_entity.pdbx_description
1 polymer ?
#
loop_
_entity_poly.entity_id
_entity_poly.type
_entity_poly.pdbx_seq_one_letter_code
_entity_poly.pdbx_strand_id
1 'polypeptide(L)'
;MKTKLIIIALAFFSLTSFTTTNPIVVTGIYKGVVEYDYVFNVPENGKSPKMLFQYVSEEALEAFDLESDDFVGSKFKVTYEKTMEMSEDAEGNEIEIEVLTITGLELKD
;
A
#
# COMPACT_ATOMS: atom_id res chain seq x y z
N MET A 1 -5.02 -14.80 -23.50
CA MET A 1 -4.45 -15.27 -22.21
C MET A 1 -4.38 -14.04 -21.32
N LYS A 2 -4.81 -14.13 -20.05
CA LYS A 2 -4.81 -12.97 -19.14
C LYS A 2 -3.38 -12.84 -18.60
N THR A 3 -2.57 -11.97 -19.20
CA THR A 3 -1.18 -11.79 -18.79
C THR A 3 -1.17 -11.22 -17.38
N LYS A 4 -0.53 -11.93 -16.43
CA LYS A 4 -0.32 -11.46 -15.07
C LYS A 4 0.92 -10.57 -15.08
N LEU A 5 0.79 -9.34 -14.58
CA LEU A 5 1.92 -8.43 -14.38
C LEU A 5 2.82 -9.05 -13.30
N ILE A 6 4.10 -9.23 -13.57
CA ILE A 6 5.09 -9.65 -12.58
C ILE A 6 5.91 -8.39 -12.28
N ILE A 7 5.71 -7.80 -11.10
CA ILE A 7 6.47 -6.62 -10.67
C ILE A 7 7.74 -7.13 -9.98
N ILE A 8 8.89 -6.91 -10.61
CA ILE A 8 10.20 -7.16 -9.99
C ILE A 8 10.75 -5.80 -9.58
N ALA A 9 10.61 -5.44 -8.31
CA ALA A 9 11.18 -4.21 -7.78
C ALA A 9 12.70 -4.39 -7.56
N LEU A 10 13.52 -3.87 -8.47
CA LEU A 10 14.95 -3.66 -8.21
C LEU A 10 15.11 -2.40 -7.35
N ALA A 11 15.45 -2.58 -6.06
CA ALA A 11 15.71 -1.47 -5.16
C ALA A 11 17.02 -0.76 -5.53
N PHE A 12 16.92 0.29 -6.36
CA PHE A 12 17.96 1.31 -6.50
C PHE A 12 17.72 2.40 -5.45
N PHE A 13 18.70 2.60 -4.56
CA PHE A 13 18.73 3.71 -3.61
C PHE A 13 18.78 5.05 -4.38
N SER A 14 17.61 5.61 -4.69
CA SER A 14 17.47 6.95 -5.24
C SER A 14 17.55 7.99 -4.12
N LEU A 15 18.21 9.12 -4.40
CA LEU A 15 18.23 10.28 -3.51
C LEU A 15 16.80 10.83 -3.41
N THR A 16 16.09 10.52 -2.33
CA THR A 16 14.75 11.04 -2.09
C THR A 16 14.85 12.50 -1.65
N SER A 17 14.39 13.42 -2.51
CA SER A 17 14.02 14.76 -2.03
C SER A 17 12.79 14.59 -1.13
N PHE A 18 12.98 14.74 0.19
CA PHE A 18 11.90 14.83 1.16
C PHE A 18 11.07 16.10 0.88
N THR A 19 10.08 16.00 0.02
CA THR A 19 9.00 16.97 0.00
C THR A 19 8.04 16.60 1.13
N THR A 20 7.78 17.49 2.08
CA THR A 20 6.73 17.29 3.10
C THR A 20 5.39 17.19 2.38
N THR A 21 4.99 15.98 2.01
CA THR A 21 3.64 15.69 1.56
C THR A 21 2.77 15.59 2.81
N ASN A 22 1.59 16.22 2.79
CA ASN A 22 0.67 16.05 3.91
C ASN A 22 0.23 14.57 3.92
N PRO A 23 0.29 13.89 5.08
CA PRO A 23 -0.08 12.49 5.16
C PRO A 23 -1.53 12.29 4.74
N ILE A 24 -1.77 11.34 3.83
CA ILE A 24 -3.10 11.05 3.32
C ILE A 24 -3.77 10.07 4.29
N VAL A 25 -5.05 10.31 4.61
CA VAL A 25 -5.77 9.52 5.59
C VAL A 25 -7.05 8.96 4.99
N VAL A 26 -7.25 7.66 5.12
CA VAL A 26 -8.49 6.96 4.76
C VAL A 26 -8.98 6.10 5.92
N THR A 27 -10.23 5.68 5.88
CA THR A 27 -10.76 4.64 6.78
C THR A 27 -11.22 3.47 5.93
N GLY A 28 -10.77 2.26 6.27
CA GLY A 28 -11.05 1.08 5.48
C GLY A 28 -11.09 -0.20 6.31
N ILE A 29 -11.63 -1.26 5.72
CA ILE A 29 -11.65 -2.60 6.31
C ILE A 29 -10.46 -3.38 5.76
N TYR A 30 -9.59 -3.88 6.65
CA TYR A 30 -8.46 -4.72 6.25
C TYR A 30 -8.96 -6.06 5.70
N LYS A 31 -8.42 -6.48 4.55
CA LYS A 31 -8.85 -7.68 3.83
C LYS A 31 -7.76 -8.75 3.75
N GLY A 32 -6.59 -8.53 4.35
CA GLY A 32 -5.43 -9.41 4.26
C GLY A 32 -4.45 -8.96 3.17
N VAL A 33 -3.43 -9.79 2.93
CA VAL A 33 -2.43 -9.60 1.89
C VAL A 33 -2.82 -10.39 0.63
N VAL A 34 -2.71 -9.78 -0.55
CA VAL A 34 -2.88 -10.46 -1.84
C VAL A 34 -1.65 -10.24 -2.70
N GLU A 35 -1.00 -11.33 -3.09
CA GLU A 35 0.32 -11.32 -3.74
C GLU A 35 1.34 -10.65 -2.81
N TYR A 36 1.55 -9.34 -2.95
CA TYR A 36 2.47 -8.55 -2.11
C TYR A 36 1.82 -7.29 -1.52
N ASP A 37 0.54 -7.05 -1.79
CA ASP A 37 -0.14 -5.82 -1.37
C ASP A 37 -1.03 -6.05 -0.14
N TYR A 38 -0.98 -5.10 0.81
CA TYR A 38 -1.93 -5.00 1.90
C TYR A 38 -3.25 -4.41 1.38
N VAL A 39 -4.33 -5.17 1.50
CA VAL A 39 -5.61 -4.82 0.85
C VAL A 39 -6.58 -4.21 1.86
N PHE A 40 -7.09 -3.02 1.54
CA PHE A 40 -8.18 -2.38 2.28
C PHE A 40 -9.38 -2.15 1.39
N ASN A 41 -10.59 -2.39 1.91
CA ASN A 41 -11.81 -1.87 1.30
C ASN A 41 -12.11 -0.49 1.88
N VAL A 42 -11.95 0.57 1.09
CA VAL A 42 -12.15 1.96 1.51
C VAL A 42 -13.51 2.44 1.00
N PRO A 43 -14.45 2.86 1.86
CA PRO A 43 -15.75 3.35 1.41
C PRO A 43 -15.62 4.64 0.58
N GLU A 44 -16.19 4.63 -0.61
CA GLU A 44 -16.25 5.78 -1.52
C GLU A 44 -17.58 5.75 -2.28
N ASN A 45 -18.37 6.83 -2.18
CA ASN A 45 -19.64 7.00 -2.92
C ASN A 45 -20.61 5.81 -2.81
N GLY A 46 -20.77 5.24 -1.61
CA GLY A 46 -21.65 4.10 -1.35
C GLY A 46 -21.13 2.75 -1.85
N LYS A 47 -19.91 2.71 -2.38
CA LYS A 47 -19.15 1.50 -2.70
C LYS A 47 -17.99 1.36 -1.72
N SER A 48 -17.27 0.24 -1.78
CA SER A 48 -16.03 0.06 -1.03
C SER A 48 -14.97 -0.56 -1.94
N PRO A 49 -14.40 0.24 -2.88
CA PRO A 49 -13.30 -0.21 -3.72
C PRO A 49 -12.13 -0.75 -2.89
N LYS A 50 -11.38 -1.67 -3.50
CA LYS A 50 -10.09 -2.12 -2.97
C LYS A 50 -9.06 -1.02 -3.19
N MET A 51 -8.31 -0.73 -2.14
CA MET A 51 -7.08 0.05 -2.15
C MET A 51 -5.93 -0.89 -1.78
N LEU A 52 -4.85 -0.85 -2.54
CA LEU A 52 -3.69 -1.72 -2.42
C LEU A 52 -2.50 -0.89 -1.94
N PHE A 53 -1.91 -1.28 -0.82
CA PHE A 53 -0.69 -0.68 -0.31
C PHE A 53 0.47 -1.63 -0.51
N GLN A 54 1.52 -1.18 -1.18
CA GLN A 54 2.68 -2.00 -1.53
C GLN A 54 3.60 -2.19 -0.33
N TYR A 55 3.64 -1.20 0.56
CA TYR A 55 4.52 -1.18 1.71
C TYR A 55 3.81 -0.72 2.97
N VAL A 56 4.38 -1.10 4.11
CA VAL A 56 4.03 -0.65 5.46
C VAL A 56 5.31 -0.28 6.18
N SER A 57 5.32 0.85 6.88
CA SER A 57 6.47 1.25 7.69
C SER A 57 6.68 0.25 8.84
N GLU A 58 7.94 0.07 9.25
CA GLU A 58 8.28 -0.78 10.40
C GLU A 58 7.48 -0.38 11.65
N GLU A 59 7.36 0.92 11.92
CA GLU A 59 6.58 1.46 13.04
C GLU A 59 5.10 1.02 13.00
N ALA A 60 4.46 1.05 11.83
CA ALA A 60 3.08 0.63 11.68
C ALA A 60 2.91 -0.89 11.80
N LEU A 61 3.89 -1.66 11.30
CA LEU A 61 3.89 -3.12 11.36
C LEU A 61 4.15 -3.65 12.78
N GLU A 62 5.01 -2.97 13.54
CA GLU A 62 5.24 -3.28 14.96
C GLU A 62 3.98 -3.04 15.81
N ALA A 63 3.20 -2.01 15.47
CA ALA A 63 1.95 -1.71 16.15
C ALA A 63 0.84 -2.72 15.80
N PHE A 64 0.77 -3.14 14.55
CA PHE A 64 -0.22 -4.09 14.04
C PHE A 64 0.42 -5.02 13.00
N ASP A 65 0.59 -6.28 13.38
CA ASP A 65 1.10 -7.32 12.46
C ASP A 65 0.04 -7.65 11.40
N LEU A 66 0.13 -6.94 10.27
CA LEU A 66 -0.73 -7.15 9.11
C LEU A 66 -0.31 -8.34 8.25
N GLU A 67 0.85 -8.95 8.47
CA GLU A 67 1.25 -10.18 7.74
C GLU A 67 0.47 -11.40 8.25
N SER A 68 -0.01 -11.34 9.49
CA SER A 68 -0.96 -12.29 10.06
C SER A 68 -2.41 -12.03 9.60
N ASP A 69 -3.27 -13.04 9.77
CA ASP A 69 -4.71 -12.92 9.50
C ASP A 69 -5.51 -12.31 10.68
N ASP A 70 -4.87 -11.97 11.80
CA ASP A 70 -5.55 -11.61 13.07
C ASP A 70 -6.43 -10.36 12.95
N PHE A 71 -6.06 -9.44 12.05
CA PHE A 71 -6.78 -8.19 11.84
C PHE A 71 -7.69 -8.20 10.60
N VAL A 72 -7.84 -9.34 9.91
CA VAL A 72 -8.71 -9.42 8.74
C VAL A 72 -10.16 -9.14 9.13
N GLY A 73 -10.76 -8.14 8.48
CA GLY A 73 -12.12 -7.67 8.77
C GLY A 73 -12.19 -6.50 9.75
N SER A 74 -11.09 -6.15 10.40
CA SER A 74 -11.00 -4.99 11.28
C SER A 74 -11.02 -3.69 10.50
N LYS A 75 -11.60 -2.65 11.10
CA LYS A 75 -11.62 -1.30 10.55
C LYS A 75 -10.41 -0.53 11.06
N PHE A 76 -9.69 0.10 10.15
CA PHE A 76 -8.58 0.98 10.48
C PHE A 76 -8.80 2.36 9.89
N LYS A 77 -8.31 3.37 10.61
CA LYS A 77 -7.86 4.61 9.98
C LYS A 77 -6.42 4.37 9.54
N VAL A 78 -6.19 4.50 8.24
CA VAL A 78 -4.91 4.28 7.58
C VAL A 78 -4.34 5.62 7.19
N THR A 79 -3.15 5.92 7.68
CA THR A 79 -2.32 7.04 7.24
C THR A 79 -1.28 6.51 6.27
N TYR A 80 -1.13 7.14 5.12
CA TYR A 80 -0.20 6.68 4.08
C TYR A 80 0.41 7.83 3.29
N GLU A 81 1.50 7.50 2.62
CA GLU A 81 2.20 8.35 1.67
C GLU A 81 2.11 7.77 0.26
N LYS A 82 2.23 8.65 -0.73
CA LYS A 82 2.26 8.31 -2.14
C LYS A 82 3.61 8.74 -2.71
N THR A 83 4.34 7.79 -3.27
CA THR A 83 5.59 8.03 -3.99
C THR A 83 5.46 7.56 -5.42
N MET A 84 6.30 8.10 -6.29
CA MET A 84 6.49 7.57 -7.63
C MET A 84 7.83 6.83 -7.66
N GLU A 85 7.82 5.60 -8.12
CA GLU A 85 9.02 4.75 -8.21
C GLU A 85 9.24 4.29 -9.64
N MET A 86 10.50 4.15 -10.05
CA MET A 86 10.85 3.56 -11.34
C MET A 86 10.80 2.04 -11.22
N SER A 87 10.11 1.39 -12.15
CA SER A 87 10.00 -0.07 -12.26
C SER A 87 10.20 -0.50 -13.72
N GLU A 88 10.29 -1.80 -13.98
CA GLU A 88 10.39 -2.34 -15.34
C GLU A 88 9.08 -3.03 -15.73
N ASP A 89 8.59 -2.75 -16.93
CA ASP A 89 7.47 -3.49 -17.51
C ASP A 89 7.90 -4.88 -18.05
N ALA A 90 6.95 -5.63 -18.58
CA ALA A 90 7.21 -6.98 -19.11
C ALA A 90 8.13 -7.00 -20.36
N GLU A 91 8.36 -5.85 -20.99
CA GLU A 91 9.22 -5.67 -22.16
C GLU A 91 10.61 -5.13 -21.75
N GLY A 92 10.83 -4.86 -20.45
CA GLY A 92 12.06 -4.31 -19.90
C GLY A 92 12.19 -2.80 -20.07
N ASN A 93 11.09 -2.10 -20.34
CA ASN A 93 11.10 -0.63 -20.38
C ASN A 93 10.91 -0.08 -18.96
N GLU A 94 11.68 0.96 -18.65
CA GLU A 94 11.49 1.71 -17.42
C GLU A 94 10.15 2.47 -17.44
N ILE A 95 9.33 2.26 -16.42
CA ILE A 95 8.06 2.94 -16.20
C ILE A 95 8.02 3.54 -14.80
N GLU A 96 7.32 4.67 -14.65
CA GLU A 96 7.06 5.26 -13.34
C GLU A 96 5.73 4.71 -12.81
N ILE A 97 5.77 4.09 -11.63
CA ILE A 97 4.60 3.53 -10.94
C ILE A 97 4.28 4.33 -9.68
N GLU A 98 3.00 4.41 -9.36
CA GLU A 98 2.54 4.96 -8.08
C GLU A 98 2.64 3.88 -7.00
N VAL A 99 3.29 4.22 -5.89
CA VAL A 99 3.48 3.35 -4.73
C VAL A 99 2.81 3.99 -3.52
N LEU A 100 2.02 3.20 -2.80
CA LEU A 100 1.35 3.59 -1.56
C LEU A 100 1.99 2.87 -0.37
N THR A 101 2.50 3.66 0.57
CA THR A 101 3.16 3.17 1.79
C THR A 101 2.34 3.56 3.01
N ILE A 102 1.86 2.57 3.76
CA ILE A 102 1.20 2.80 5.05
C ILE A 102 2.25 3.30 6.04
N THR A 103 2.02 4.47 6.62
CA THR A 103 2.91 5.06 7.64
C THR A 103 2.29 5.09 9.02
N GLY A 104 0.98 4.83 9.14
CA GLY A 104 0.33 4.73 10.45
C GLY A 104 -1.01 4.00 10.38
N LEU A 105 -1.32 3.28 11.45
CA LEU A 105 -2.55 2.53 11.62
C LEU A 105 -3.18 2.86 12.96
N GLU A 106 -4.49 3.03 12.97
CA GLU A 106 -5.29 3.19 14.17
C GLU A 106 -6.54 2.32 14.05
N LEU A 107 -6.64 1.28 14.90
CA LEU A 107 -7.82 0.42 14.96
C LEU A 107 -9.05 1.24 15.35
N LYS A 108 -10.16 1.02 14.65
CA LYS A 108 -11.45 1.69 14.91
C LYS A 108 -12.48 0.65 15.35
N ASP A 109 -13.12 0.95 16.48
CA ASP A 109 -14.25 0.18 17.02
C ASP A 109 -15.51 0.29 16.13
#